data_AF-A0A2N1KMY5-F1
#
_entry.id   AF-A0A2N1KMY5-F1
#
_cell.length_a   1.000
_cell.length_b   1.000
_cell.length_c   1.000
_cell.angle_alpha   90.00
_cell.angle_beta   90.00
_cell.angle_gamma   90.00
#
_symmetry.space_group_name_H-M   'P 1'
#
loop_
_entity.id
_entity.type
_entity.pdbx_description
1 polymer ?
#
loop_
_entity_poly.entity_id
_entity_poly.type
_entity_poly.pdbx_seq_one_letter_code
_entity_poly.pdbx_strand_id
1 'polypeptide(L)'
;MKSLLKLARVCGLFLLLLGIFSSCTVQLAPSYNQELVTGITAQNKATMEFFAMVALGTKQSTYANREPYYNQLIGSFDALVTQANARFTPRNKVRQKANEALKKKGIPVLEEGEIPSATALERIYTTLVKMRETDQKQGVTLTEVQAFKGQIKIYMDQALTYENALER
;
A
#
# COMPACT_ATOMS: atom_id res chain seq x y z
N MET A 1 -0.11 14.03 -62.08
CA MET A 1 -1.13 14.36 -61.05
C MET A 1 -1.74 13.14 -60.33
N LYS A 2 -2.28 12.11 -61.03
CA LYS A 2 -2.95 10.96 -60.35
C LYS A 2 -2.04 10.12 -59.43
N SER A 3 -0.73 10.06 -59.69
CA SER A 3 0.25 9.32 -58.85
C SER A 3 0.53 10.00 -57.50
N LEU A 4 0.70 11.33 -57.50
CA LEU A 4 0.91 12.15 -56.29
C LEU A 4 -0.30 12.10 -55.33
N LEU A 5 -1.53 12.06 -55.88
CA LEU A 5 -2.75 11.95 -55.08
C LEU A 5 -2.93 10.57 -54.43
N LYS A 6 -2.42 9.50 -55.09
CA LYS A 6 -2.42 8.14 -54.52
C LYS A 6 -1.37 8.01 -53.40
N LEU A 7 -0.19 8.59 -53.60
CA LEU A 7 0.88 8.59 -52.59
C LEU A 7 0.47 9.34 -51.31
N ALA A 8 -0.17 10.52 -51.47
CA ALA A 8 -0.70 11.29 -50.34
C ALA A 8 -1.80 10.53 -49.56
N ARG A 9 -2.67 9.77 -50.25
CA ARG A 9 -3.69 8.93 -49.61
C ARG A 9 -3.10 7.74 -48.86
N VAL A 10 -2.06 7.10 -49.41
CA VAL A 10 -1.36 5.99 -48.75
C VAL A 10 -0.59 6.47 -47.51
N CYS A 11 0.13 7.60 -47.61
CA CYS A 11 0.77 8.23 -46.44
C CYS A 11 -0.23 8.66 -45.36
N GLY A 12 -1.38 9.22 -45.76
CA GLY A 12 -2.45 9.59 -44.83
C GLY A 12 -3.04 8.38 -44.10
N LEU A 13 -3.25 7.27 -44.80
CA LEU A 13 -3.75 6.02 -44.19
C LEU A 13 -2.72 5.39 -43.24
N PHE A 14 -1.43 5.49 -43.58
CA PHE A 14 -0.33 4.97 -42.75
C PHE A 14 -0.15 5.78 -41.46
N LEU A 15 -0.24 7.11 -41.54
CA LEU A 15 -0.25 7.99 -40.37
C LEU A 15 -1.48 7.77 -39.48
N LEU A 16 -2.65 7.51 -40.08
CA LEU A 16 -3.87 7.17 -39.35
C LEU A 16 -3.73 5.81 -38.62
N LEU A 17 -3.11 4.81 -39.26
CA LEU A 17 -2.84 3.51 -38.64
C LEU A 17 -1.86 3.63 -37.45
N LEU A 18 -0.80 4.42 -37.59
CA LEU A 18 0.18 4.66 -36.53
C LEU A 18 -0.44 5.35 -35.31
N GLY A 19 -1.44 6.21 -35.51
CA GLY A 19 -2.16 6.87 -34.41
C GLY A 19 -3.07 5.94 -33.59
N ILE A 20 -3.44 4.76 -34.11
CA ILE A 20 -4.33 3.82 -33.41
C ILE A 20 -3.53 2.91 -32.43
N PHE A 21 -2.21 2.80 -32.60
CA PHE A 21 -1.37 1.94 -31.75
C PHE A 21 -0.79 2.63 -30.50
N SER A 22 -0.96 3.95 -30.34
CA SER A 22 -0.38 4.71 -29.22
C SER A 22 -1.21 4.71 -27.94
N SER A 23 -2.42 4.14 -27.92
CA SER A 23 -3.34 4.23 -26.77
C SER A 23 -3.41 2.98 -25.88
N CYS A 24 -2.62 1.94 -26.13
CA CYS A 24 -2.60 0.74 -25.27
C CYS A 24 -1.64 0.93 -24.08
N THR A 25 -2.02 1.75 -23.10
CA THR A 25 -1.28 1.80 -21.82
C THR A 25 -1.62 0.55 -21.00
N VAL A 26 -0.72 -0.43 -20.96
CA VAL A 26 -0.90 -1.63 -20.14
C VAL A 26 -0.73 -1.26 -18.67
N GLN A 27 -1.83 -1.28 -17.93
CA GLN A 27 -1.81 -1.04 -16.49
C GLN A 27 -1.51 -2.35 -15.75
N LEU A 28 -0.28 -2.47 -15.24
CA LEU A 28 0.18 -3.65 -14.50
C LEU A 28 -0.02 -3.54 -12.98
N ALA A 29 -0.23 -2.31 -12.48
CA ALA A 29 -0.44 -2.01 -11.06
C ALA A 29 -1.61 -1.04 -10.91
N PRO A 30 -2.26 -0.97 -9.74
CA PRO A 30 -3.37 -0.04 -9.54
C PRO A 30 -2.88 1.42 -9.68
N SER A 31 -3.79 2.36 -10.00
CA SER A 31 -3.45 3.78 -10.19
C SER A 31 -3.01 4.44 -8.88
N TYR A 32 -2.07 5.38 -8.94
CA TYR A 32 -1.68 6.21 -7.80
C TYR A 32 -2.90 6.87 -7.13
N ASN A 33 -2.89 6.95 -5.80
CA ASN A 33 -3.92 7.63 -5.02
C ASN A 33 -3.26 8.55 -3.99
N GLN A 34 -3.28 9.86 -4.26
CA GLN A 34 -2.71 10.88 -3.40
C GLN A 34 -3.35 10.90 -1.99
N GLU A 35 -4.67 10.70 -1.89
CA GLU A 35 -5.38 10.70 -0.61
C GLU A 35 -4.89 9.55 0.28
N LEU A 36 -4.62 8.38 -0.31
CA LEU A 36 -4.06 7.25 0.40
C LEU A 36 -2.65 7.56 0.93
N VAL A 37 -1.77 8.12 0.10
CA VAL A 37 -0.41 8.52 0.53
C VAL A 37 -0.46 9.56 1.64
N THR A 38 -1.31 10.58 1.51
CA THR A 38 -1.51 11.60 2.53
C THR A 38 -2.05 10.99 3.82
N GLY A 39 -3.01 10.07 3.73
CA GLY A 39 -3.56 9.32 4.86
C GLY A 39 -2.50 8.50 5.59
N ILE A 40 -1.71 7.71 4.85
CA ILE A 40 -0.61 6.92 5.42
C ILE A 40 0.42 7.83 6.11
N THR A 41 0.79 8.94 5.49
CA THR A 41 1.75 9.91 6.04
C THR A 41 1.22 10.55 7.33
N ALA A 42 -0.06 10.92 7.37
CA ALA A 42 -0.69 11.47 8.56
C ALA A 42 -0.72 10.44 9.70
N GLN A 43 -1.07 9.18 9.40
CA GLN A 43 -1.09 8.13 10.42
C GLN A 43 0.32 7.71 10.87
N ASN A 44 1.33 7.82 10.03
CA ASN A 44 2.72 7.66 10.44
C ASN A 44 3.10 8.67 11.53
N LYS A 45 2.80 9.95 11.31
CA LYS A 45 3.03 11.00 12.30
C LYS A 45 2.30 10.70 13.61
N ALA A 46 0.99 10.46 13.55
CA ALA A 46 0.18 10.18 14.74
C ALA A 46 0.68 8.95 15.51
N THR A 47 1.12 7.91 14.80
CA THR A 47 1.68 6.70 15.43
C THR A 47 3.02 6.99 16.10
N MET A 48 3.89 7.79 15.50
CA MET A 48 5.15 8.18 16.13
C MET A 48 4.94 9.06 17.37
N GLU A 49 3.95 9.95 17.35
CA GLU A 49 3.53 10.75 18.51
C GLU A 49 2.98 9.85 19.63
N PHE A 50 2.16 8.86 19.30
CA PHE A 50 1.69 7.86 20.25
C PHE A 50 2.85 7.09 20.90
N PHE A 51 3.83 6.64 20.09
CA PHE A 51 5.02 5.97 20.61
C PHE A 51 5.91 6.88 21.46
N ALA A 52 5.92 8.20 21.22
CA ALA A 52 6.60 9.14 22.08
C ALA A 52 5.90 9.25 23.44
N MET A 53 4.56 9.30 23.47
CA MET A 53 3.77 9.33 24.69
C MET A 53 4.01 8.09 25.58
N VAL A 54 4.17 6.91 24.99
CA VAL A 54 4.38 5.65 25.73
C VAL A 54 5.85 5.22 25.79
N ALA A 55 6.81 6.08 25.45
CA ALA A 55 8.20 5.71 25.23
C ALA A 55 8.89 5.01 26.43
N LEU A 56 8.47 5.32 27.65
CA LEU A 56 9.02 4.75 28.89
C LEU A 56 8.28 3.49 29.36
N GLY A 57 7.37 2.96 28.53
CA GLY A 57 6.43 1.94 28.92
C GLY A 57 5.21 2.49 29.66
N THR A 58 4.31 1.60 30.02
CA THR A 58 3.02 1.92 30.61
C THR A 58 2.66 0.96 31.73
N LYS A 59 1.60 1.29 32.48
CA LYS A 59 1.00 0.41 33.49
C LYS A 59 -0.46 0.16 33.14
N GLN A 60 -0.93 -1.05 33.40
CA GLN A 60 -2.34 -1.42 33.21
C GLN A 60 -3.31 -0.44 33.91
N SER A 61 -2.97 0.03 35.11
CA SER A 61 -3.80 0.96 35.89
C SER A 61 -4.06 2.31 35.22
N THR A 62 -3.27 2.67 34.20
CA THR A 62 -3.41 3.92 33.45
C THR A 62 -3.92 3.70 32.02
N TYR A 63 -4.34 2.47 31.67
CA TYR A 63 -4.79 2.11 30.32
C TYR A 63 -5.95 2.98 29.82
N ALA A 64 -6.90 3.32 30.68
CA ALA A 64 -8.06 4.15 30.31
C ALA A 64 -7.66 5.50 29.66
N ASN A 65 -6.50 6.05 30.02
CA ASN A 65 -6.00 7.30 29.43
C ASN A 65 -5.49 7.13 27.98
N ARG A 66 -5.15 5.91 27.57
CA ARG A 66 -4.55 5.58 26.28
C ARG A 66 -5.51 4.88 25.33
N GLU A 67 -6.56 4.24 25.85
CA GLU A 67 -7.58 3.56 25.08
C GLU A 67 -8.15 4.39 23.90
N PRO A 68 -8.48 5.69 24.07
CA PRO A 68 -8.96 6.49 22.94
C PRO A 68 -7.94 6.61 21.80
N TYR A 69 -6.66 6.74 22.13
CA TYR A 69 -5.58 6.85 21.14
C TYR A 69 -5.39 5.53 20.38
N TYR A 70 -5.45 4.38 21.07
CA TYR A 70 -5.45 3.09 20.39
C TYR A 70 -6.63 2.96 19.43
N ASN A 71 -7.84 3.26 19.89
CA ASN A 71 -9.04 3.12 19.08
C ASN A 71 -8.99 4.03 17.85
N GLN A 72 -8.49 5.25 17.99
CA GLN A 72 -8.29 6.17 16.87
C GLN A 72 -7.29 5.62 15.86
N LEU A 73 -6.11 5.16 16.29
CA LEU A 73 -5.09 4.62 15.39
C LEU A 73 -5.59 3.35 14.69
N ILE A 74 -6.16 2.41 15.45
CA ILE A 74 -6.70 1.14 14.93
C ILE A 74 -7.76 1.40 13.87
N GLY A 75 -8.75 2.25 14.16
CA GLY A 75 -9.80 2.60 13.19
C GLY A 75 -9.25 3.32 11.96
N SER A 76 -8.24 4.18 12.13
CA SER A 76 -7.62 4.88 11.00
C SER A 76 -6.86 3.94 10.08
N PHE A 77 -6.09 2.98 10.62
CA PHE A 77 -5.40 2.00 9.79
C PHE A 77 -6.36 1.01 9.13
N ASP A 78 -7.42 0.59 9.80
CA ASP A 78 -8.45 -0.27 9.21
C ASP A 78 -9.16 0.43 8.02
N ALA A 79 -9.44 1.72 8.15
CA ALA A 79 -9.94 2.55 7.05
C ALA A 79 -8.94 2.63 5.88
N LEU A 80 -7.64 2.81 6.16
CA LEU A 80 -6.60 2.82 5.12
C LEU A 80 -6.47 1.46 4.42
N VAL A 81 -6.59 0.34 5.14
CA VAL A 81 -6.63 -1.01 4.55
C VAL A 81 -7.80 -1.13 3.58
N THR A 82 -9.00 -0.68 4.00
CA THR A 82 -10.19 -0.69 3.16
C THR A 82 -9.99 0.14 1.89
N GLN A 83 -9.43 1.35 2.01
CA GLN A 83 -9.13 2.22 0.86
C GLN A 83 -8.10 1.60 -0.08
N ALA A 84 -7.03 1.00 0.46
CA ALA A 84 -6.01 0.34 -0.35
C ALA A 84 -6.60 -0.85 -1.12
N ASN A 85 -7.43 -1.68 -0.46
CA ASN A 85 -8.09 -2.84 -1.06
C ASN A 85 -9.18 -2.49 -2.08
N ALA A 86 -9.82 -1.34 -1.95
CA ALA A 86 -10.85 -0.89 -2.90
C ALA A 86 -10.31 -0.61 -4.32
N ARG A 87 -8.98 -0.58 -4.48
CA ARG A 87 -8.33 -0.29 -5.76
C ARG A 87 -8.42 -1.47 -6.71
N PHE A 88 -8.85 -1.20 -7.95
CA PHE A 88 -8.89 -2.21 -9.00
C PHE A 88 -7.49 -2.68 -9.38
N THR A 89 -7.23 -3.99 -9.27
CA THR A 89 -6.01 -4.62 -9.76
C THR A 89 -6.30 -5.38 -11.07
N PRO A 90 -5.75 -4.96 -12.22
CA PRO A 90 -6.03 -5.60 -13.50
C PRO A 90 -5.56 -7.06 -13.54
N ARG A 91 -6.49 -8.00 -13.78
CA ARG A 91 -6.14 -9.40 -14.09
C ARG A 91 -5.68 -9.47 -15.54
N ASN A 92 -4.41 -9.81 -15.77
CA ASN A 92 -3.89 -9.94 -17.12
C ASN A 92 -3.03 -11.20 -17.28
N LYS A 93 -3.09 -11.81 -18.48
CA LYS A 93 -2.38 -13.06 -18.82
C LYS A 93 -0.85 -12.90 -18.77
N VAL A 94 -0.33 -11.68 -18.91
CA VAL A 94 1.11 -11.40 -18.87
C VAL A 94 1.65 -11.58 -17.45
N ARG A 95 0.96 -11.01 -16.46
CA ARG A 95 1.24 -11.15 -15.03
C ARG A 95 1.15 -12.62 -14.60
N GLN A 96 0.13 -13.35 -15.07
CA GLN A 96 -0.02 -14.78 -14.77
C GLN A 96 1.18 -15.58 -15.28
N LYS A 97 1.55 -15.41 -16.55
CA LYS A 97 2.73 -16.08 -17.13
C LYS A 97 4.03 -15.69 -16.44
N ALA A 98 4.19 -14.41 -16.09
CA ALA A 98 5.36 -13.93 -15.35
C ALA A 98 5.42 -14.60 -13.96
N ASN A 99 4.31 -14.64 -13.23
CA ASN A 99 4.22 -15.27 -11.92
C ASN A 99 4.48 -16.78 -11.99
N GLU A 100 3.96 -17.48 -13.00
CA GLU A 100 4.27 -18.90 -13.23
C GLU A 100 5.77 -19.13 -13.48
N ALA A 101 6.41 -18.27 -14.28
CA ALA A 101 7.84 -18.37 -14.56
C ALA A 101 8.69 -18.11 -13.29
N LEU A 102 8.27 -17.18 -12.43
CA LEU A 102 8.91 -16.91 -11.14
C LEU A 102 8.71 -18.07 -10.15
N LYS A 103 7.49 -18.61 -10.02
CA LYS A 103 7.19 -19.80 -9.20
C LYS A 103 8.04 -21.00 -9.61
N LYS A 104 8.22 -21.23 -10.92
CA LYS A 104 9.11 -22.30 -11.45
C LYS A 104 10.58 -22.15 -11.03
N LYS A 105 11.03 -20.92 -10.73
CA LYS A 105 12.38 -20.63 -10.25
C LYS A 105 12.49 -20.61 -8.72
N GLY A 106 11.44 -21.01 -8.00
CA GLY A 106 11.39 -20.93 -6.53
C GLY A 106 11.32 -19.49 -6.00
N ILE A 107 11.00 -18.51 -6.86
CA ILE A 107 10.85 -17.12 -6.44
C ILE A 107 9.39 -16.95 -5.96
N PRO A 108 9.17 -16.53 -4.70
CA PRO A 108 7.83 -16.26 -4.20
C PRO A 108 7.19 -15.12 -5.00
N VAL A 109 5.90 -15.23 -5.26
CA VAL A 109 5.13 -14.21 -5.97
C VAL A 109 3.93 -13.81 -5.12
N LEU A 110 3.51 -12.56 -5.27
CA LEU A 110 2.29 -12.06 -4.64
C LEU A 110 1.07 -12.79 -5.21
N GLU A 111 0.13 -13.13 -4.34
CA GLU A 111 -1.09 -13.81 -4.74
C GLU A 111 -1.97 -12.90 -5.61
N GLU A 112 -2.89 -13.50 -6.37
CA GLU A 112 -3.83 -12.72 -7.16
C GLU A 112 -4.72 -11.86 -6.26
N GLY A 113 -4.80 -10.55 -6.56
CA GLY A 113 -5.57 -9.59 -5.77
C GLY A 113 -4.85 -8.98 -4.56
N GLU A 114 -3.67 -9.49 -4.18
CA GLU A 114 -2.90 -8.86 -3.09
C GLU A 114 -2.29 -7.52 -3.52
N ILE A 115 -2.55 -6.49 -2.72
CA ILE A 115 -1.96 -5.16 -2.85
C ILE A 115 -0.93 -5.00 -1.73
N PRO A 116 0.38 -4.88 -2.04
CA PRO A 116 1.44 -4.86 -1.03
C PRO A 116 1.25 -3.84 0.09
N SER A 117 0.82 -2.63 -0.23
CA SER A 117 0.52 -1.60 0.77
C SER A 117 -0.66 -1.98 1.66
N ALA A 118 -1.72 -2.58 1.12
CA ALA A 118 -2.86 -3.05 1.92
C ALA A 118 -2.42 -4.12 2.93
N THR A 119 -1.61 -5.09 2.50
CA THR A 119 -1.04 -6.11 3.39
C THR A 119 -0.17 -5.47 4.47
N ALA A 120 0.67 -4.49 4.12
CA ALA A 120 1.50 -3.80 5.10
C ALA A 120 0.66 -3.01 6.11
N LEU A 121 -0.37 -2.28 5.67
CA LEU A 121 -1.28 -1.54 6.54
C LEU A 121 -2.05 -2.48 7.48
N GLU A 122 -2.48 -3.65 7.00
CA GLU A 122 -3.13 -4.66 7.84
C GLU A 122 -2.18 -5.20 8.92
N ARG A 123 -0.89 -5.35 8.61
CA ARG A 123 0.11 -5.73 9.61
C ARG A 123 0.31 -4.64 10.67
N ILE A 124 0.20 -3.36 10.32
CA ILE A 124 0.23 -2.27 11.30
C ILE A 124 -1.02 -2.32 12.19
N TYR A 125 -2.20 -2.42 11.59
CA TYR A 125 -3.47 -2.56 12.29
C TYR A 125 -3.43 -3.70 13.32
N THR A 126 -3.04 -4.91 12.89
CA THR A 126 -2.97 -6.08 13.78
C THR A 126 -1.90 -5.91 14.87
N THR A 127 -0.79 -5.24 14.58
CA THR A 127 0.24 -4.93 15.57
C THR A 127 -0.28 -3.96 16.64
N LEU A 128 -1.04 -2.92 16.25
CA LEU A 128 -1.68 -1.97 17.17
C LEU A 128 -2.75 -2.64 18.05
N VAL A 129 -3.58 -3.51 17.47
CA VAL A 129 -4.57 -4.30 18.22
C VAL A 129 -3.88 -5.15 19.27
N LYS A 130 -2.82 -5.87 18.89
CA LYS A 130 -2.03 -6.67 19.83
C LYS A 130 -1.41 -5.83 20.93
N MET A 131 -0.86 -4.66 20.59
CA MET A 131 -0.27 -3.76 21.57
C MET A 131 -1.32 -3.23 22.56
N ARG A 132 -2.52 -2.87 22.08
CA ARG A 132 -3.65 -2.45 22.93
C ARG A 132 -4.03 -3.55 23.91
N GLU A 133 -4.16 -4.79 23.42
CA GLU A 133 -4.50 -5.95 24.26
C GLU A 133 -3.42 -6.24 25.32
N THR A 134 -2.15 -6.11 24.95
CA THR A 134 -1.03 -6.20 25.91
C THR A 134 -1.12 -5.10 26.97
N ASP A 135 -1.30 -3.84 26.56
CA ASP A 135 -1.41 -2.70 27.49
C ASP A 135 -2.59 -2.84 28.45
N GLN A 136 -3.76 -3.24 27.93
CA GLN A 136 -4.97 -3.48 28.72
C GLN A 136 -4.78 -4.59 29.74
N LYS A 137 -4.03 -5.64 29.38
CA LYS A 137 -3.80 -6.81 30.24
C LYS A 137 -2.76 -6.52 31.33
N GLN A 138 -1.64 -5.90 30.99
CA GLN A 138 -0.49 -5.80 31.91
C GLN A 138 0.29 -4.49 31.84
N GLY A 139 -0.09 -3.55 30.97
CA GLY A 139 0.80 -2.49 30.53
C GLY A 139 1.75 -2.98 29.43
N VAL A 140 2.59 -2.08 28.93
CA VAL A 140 3.61 -2.39 27.92
C VAL A 140 4.95 -1.97 28.49
N THR A 141 5.89 -2.89 28.58
CA THR A 141 7.26 -2.59 29.00
C THR A 141 7.98 -1.72 27.95
N LEU A 142 9.05 -1.04 28.35
CA LEU A 142 9.87 -0.23 27.43
C LEU A 142 10.34 -1.06 26.22
N THR A 143 10.78 -2.30 26.45
CA THR A 143 11.25 -3.19 25.38
C THR A 143 10.12 -3.60 24.44
N GLU A 144 8.93 -3.91 24.97
CA GLU A 144 7.76 -4.21 24.15
C GLU A 144 7.33 -2.99 23.32
N VAL A 145 7.36 -1.78 23.90
CA VAL A 145 7.11 -0.53 23.16
C VAL A 145 8.07 -0.40 21.97
N GLN A 146 9.37 -0.64 22.19
CA GLN A 146 10.37 -0.60 21.12
C GLN A 146 10.13 -1.68 20.06
N ALA A 147 9.76 -2.89 20.47
CA ALA A 147 9.46 -3.99 19.54
C ALA A 147 8.24 -3.68 18.66
N PHE A 148 7.13 -3.23 19.26
CA PHE A 148 5.94 -2.81 18.52
C PHE A 148 6.25 -1.65 17.57
N LYS A 149 7.00 -0.64 18.04
CA LYS A 149 7.45 0.49 17.20
C LYS A 149 8.28 0.01 16.02
N GLY A 150 9.23 -0.90 16.26
CA GLY A 150 10.09 -1.46 15.22
C GLY A 150 9.27 -2.18 14.15
N GLN A 151 8.34 -3.04 14.56
CA GLN A 151 7.45 -3.77 13.66
C GLN A 151 6.59 -2.82 12.83
N ILE A 152 5.95 -1.82 13.45
CA ILE A 152 5.13 -0.85 12.73
C ILE A 152 5.96 -0.04 11.73
N LYS A 153 7.16 0.39 12.11
CA LYS A 153 8.04 1.16 11.19
C LYS A 153 8.38 0.37 9.92
N ILE A 154 8.64 -0.94 10.03
CA ILE A 154 8.93 -1.80 8.87
C ILE A 154 7.75 -1.80 7.90
N TYR A 155 6.54 -2.03 8.41
CA TYR A 155 5.36 -2.07 7.54
C TYR A 155 4.97 -0.69 7.03
N MET A 156 5.21 0.37 7.80
CA MET A 156 4.98 1.74 7.35
C MET A 156 5.89 2.08 6.17
N ASP A 157 7.17 1.73 6.26
CA ASP A 157 8.15 1.91 5.18
C ASP A 157 7.73 1.14 3.91
N GLN A 158 7.27 -0.10 4.07
CA GLN A 158 6.76 -0.90 2.95
C GLN A 158 5.54 -0.27 2.28
N ALA A 159 4.57 0.21 3.08
CA ALA A 159 3.36 0.85 2.56
C ALA A 159 3.69 2.13 1.79
N LEU A 160 4.49 3.04 2.38
CA LEU A 160 4.90 4.29 1.75
C LEU A 160 5.75 4.05 0.51
N THR A 161 6.71 3.13 0.57
CA THR A 161 7.56 2.78 -0.58
C THR A 161 6.73 2.30 -1.75
N TYR A 162 5.77 1.40 -1.50
CA TYR A 162 4.90 0.90 -2.55
C TYR A 162 4.03 2.00 -3.15
N GLU A 163 3.35 2.80 -2.32
CA GLU A 163 2.45 3.85 -2.82
C GLU A 163 3.19 4.97 -3.55
N ASN A 164 4.36 5.39 -3.06
CA ASN A 164 5.19 6.38 -3.74
C ASN A 164 5.74 5.84 -5.07
N ALA A 165 6.02 4.54 -5.19
CA ALA A 165 6.44 3.93 -6.46
C ALA A 165 5.33 3.88 -7.53
N LEU A 166 4.08 4.16 -7.16
CA LEU A 166 2.95 4.25 -8.09
C LEU A 166 2.80 5.67 -8.65
N GLU A 167 3.40 6.68 -8.03
CA GLU A 167 3.56 8.03 -8.57
C GLU A 167 4.53 7.95 -9.77
N ARG A 168 3.98 7.86 -10.98
CA ARG A 168 4.71 7.66 -12.24
C ARG A 168 4.53 8.84 -13.17
#